data_AF-A0A7V5IEW0-F1
#
_entry.id   AF-A0A7V5IEW0-F1
#
_cell.length_a   1.000
_cell.length_b   1.000
_cell.length_c   1.000
_cell.angle_alpha   90.00
_cell.angle_beta   90.00
_cell.angle_gamma   90.00
#
_symmetry.space_group_name_H-M   'P 1'
#
loop_
_entity.id
_entity.type
_entity.pdbx_description
1 polymer ?
#
loop_
_entity_poly.entity_id
_entity_poly.type
_entity_poly.pdbx_seq_one_letter_code
_entity_poly.pdbx_strand_id
1 'polypeptide(L)'
;MPLEFQSLSHGAIAFGFFNIETDLLLLDHYFIFASDFCRYIAELARKAKNDSPTFIWKVYFINNASDIGDLMGAIYGIRYQGFIGEVYKLFPFPRLPEGFKQKPYGFQNRSAVENLLKQFAVEINISVVITADQKKISLGEYAFSRAVFQELLKYVWRGGYPRWQEEKRPDYVWAMKEAIEASDNLLFSGLTFREKE
;
A
#
# COMPACT_ATOMS: atom_id res chain seq x y z
N MET A 1 5.60 -1.10 -8.53
CA MET A 1 5.35 -2.51 -8.88
C MET A 1 5.24 -3.33 -7.61
N PRO A 2 4.16 -4.10 -7.46
CA PRO A 2 3.93 -4.91 -6.27
C PRO A 2 5.04 -5.94 -6.10
N LEU A 3 5.42 -6.21 -4.86
CA LEU A 3 6.36 -7.27 -4.52
C LEU A 3 5.69 -8.31 -3.63
N GLU A 4 6.30 -9.48 -3.55
CA GLU A 4 5.88 -10.52 -2.63
C GLU A 4 6.44 -10.26 -1.23
N PHE A 5 5.57 -10.35 -0.23
CA PHE A 5 5.92 -10.27 1.18
C PHE A 5 5.37 -11.47 1.92
N GLN A 6 6.16 -12.01 2.86
CA GLN A 6 5.76 -13.19 3.60
C GLN A 6 4.78 -12.84 4.72
N SER A 7 3.51 -13.22 4.55
CA SER A 7 2.54 -13.24 5.64
C SER A 7 2.70 -14.48 6.52
N LEU A 8 2.25 -14.37 7.77
CA LEU A 8 2.16 -15.48 8.71
C LEU A 8 0.91 -16.34 8.50
N SER A 9 -0.12 -15.82 7.84
CA SER A 9 -1.41 -16.51 7.63
C SER A 9 -1.56 -17.14 6.24
N HIS A 10 -1.10 -16.48 5.18
CA HIS A 10 -1.40 -16.85 3.79
C HIS A 10 -0.15 -17.11 2.92
N GLY A 11 1.04 -17.18 3.53
CA GLY A 11 2.29 -17.33 2.79
C GLY A 11 2.69 -16.05 2.07
N ALA A 12 3.29 -16.18 0.89
CA ALA A 12 3.71 -15.03 0.08
C ALA A 12 2.49 -14.33 -0.52
N ILE A 13 2.37 -13.03 -0.25
CA ILE A 13 1.26 -12.20 -0.75
C ILE A 13 1.79 -10.98 -1.50
N ALA A 14 1.06 -10.52 -2.51
CA ALA A 14 1.42 -9.34 -3.27
C ALA A 14 1.06 -8.06 -2.51
N PHE A 15 2.01 -7.13 -2.38
CA PHE A 15 1.77 -5.79 -1.84
C PHE A 15 2.49 -4.71 -2.64
N GLY A 16 1.80 -3.60 -2.90
CA GLY A 16 2.42 -2.37 -3.36
C GLY A 16 1.66 -1.64 -4.47
N PHE A 17 2.28 -0.59 -5.01
CA PHE A 17 1.75 0.13 -6.18
C PHE A 17 1.72 -0.76 -7.42
N PHE A 18 0.55 -0.89 -8.04
CA PHE A 18 0.39 -1.61 -9.31
C PHE A 18 0.38 -0.68 -10.53
N ASN A 19 0.19 0.62 -10.38
CA ASN A 19 0.27 1.59 -11.48
C ASN A 19 0.94 2.88 -11.01
N ILE A 20 1.91 3.38 -11.76
CA ILE A 20 2.78 4.50 -11.36
C ILE A 20 2.07 5.86 -11.35
N GLU A 21 0.98 6.02 -12.10
CA GLU A 21 0.20 7.26 -12.19
C GLU A 21 -0.81 7.39 -11.05
N THR A 22 -0.99 6.35 -10.25
CA THR A 22 -1.96 6.30 -9.14
C THR A 22 -1.23 6.11 -7.82
N ASP A 23 -1.77 6.62 -6.72
CA ASP A 23 -1.25 6.32 -5.39
C ASP A 23 -1.91 5.08 -4.76
N LEU A 24 -2.58 4.22 -5.54
CA LEU A 24 -3.32 3.07 -5.02
C LEU A 24 -2.39 1.87 -4.77
N LEU A 25 -2.40 1.36 -3.53
CA LEU A 25 -1.72 0.13 -3.14
C LEU A 25 -2.69 -1.05 -3.27
N LEU A 26 -2.22 -2.18 -3.78
CA LEU A 26 -2.86 -3.47 -3.49
C LEU A 26 -2.17 -4.15 -2.31
N LEU A 27 -2.97 -4.93 -1.59
CA LEU A 27 -2.59 -5.94 -0.62
C LEU A 27 -3.46 -7.16 -0.94
N ASP A 28 -2.99 -7.98 -1.88
CA ASP A 28 -3.75 -9.08 -2.48
C ASP A 28 -5.15 -8.62 -2.96
N HIS A 29 -6.22 -8.95 -2.22
CA HIS A 29 -7.59 -8.53 -2.52
C HIS A 29 -8.01 -7.15 -1.98
N TYR A 30 -7.21 -6.53 -1.12
CA TYR A 30 -7.49 -5.20 -0.57
C TYR A 30 -6.79 -4.10 -1.38
N PHE A 31 -7.51 -3.01 -1.61
CA PHE A 31 -7.01 -1.81 -2.28
C PHE A 31 -7.11 -0.62 -1.33
N ILE A 32 -6.00 0.08 -1.14
CA ILE A 32 -5.87 1.17 -0.17
C ILE A 32 -5.08 2.31 -0.81
N PHE A 33 -5.67 3.50 -0.89
CA PHE A 33 -4.92 4.68 -1.34
C PHE A 33 -3.74 4.94 -0.40
N ALA A 34 -2.55 5.20 -0.92
CA ALA A 34 -1.34 5.37 -0.11
C ALA A 34 -1.48 6.56 0.84
N SER A 35 -2.20 7.60 0.44
CA SER A 35 -2.63 8.69 1.33
C SER A 35 -3.39 8.19 2.56
N ASP A 36 -4.36 7.29 2.40
CA ASP A 36 -5.10 6.68 3.50
C ASP A 36 -4.26 5.71 4.31
N PHE A 37 -3.48 4.84 3.65
CA PHE A 37 -2.55 3.93 4.30
C PHE A 37 -1.59 4.69 5.22
N CYS A 38 -0.91 5.72 4.70
CA CYS A 38 0.02 6.54 5.47
C CYS A 38 -0.68 7.27 6.64
N ARG A 39 -1.90 7.76 6.45
CA ARG A 39 -2.71 8.35 7.53
C ARG A 39 -3.01 7.33 8.62
N TYR A 40 -3.47 6.13 8.26
CA TYR A 40 -3.76 5.07 9.22
C TYR A 40 -2.52 4.63 10.00
N ILE A 41 -1.36 4.56 9.35
CA ILE A 41 -0.09 4.25 10.02
C ILE A 41 0.31 5.39 10.97
N ALA A 42 0.12 6.65 10.58
CA ALA A 42 0.39 7.77 11.48
C ALA A 42 -0.53 7.76 12.71
N GLU A 43 -1.81 7.40 12.55
CA GLU A 43 -2.76 7.20 13.66
C GLU A 43 -2.31 6.05 14.58
N LEU A 44 -1.84 4.95 13.99
CA LEU A 44 -1.30 3.79 14.70
C LEU A 44 -0.05 4.14 15.53
N ALA A 45 0.83 4.96 14.96
CA ALA A 45 2.06 5.41 15.61
C ALA A 45 1.81 6.36 16.79
N ARG A 46 0.80 7.25 16.68
CA ARG A 46 0.47 8.20 17.76
C ARG A 46 -0.22 7.56 18.96
N LYS A 47 -0.71 6.31 18.87
CA LYS A 47 -1.40 5.65 19.98
C LYS A 47 -0.41 5.06 20.99
N ALA A 48 -0.69 5.32 22.27
CA ALA A 48 0.13 4.87 23.39
C ALA A 48 0.06 3.36 23.63
N LYS A 49 1.13 2.83 24.24
CA LYS A 49 1.44 1.42 24.50
C LYS A 49 0.36 0.59 25.23
N ASN A 50 -0.54 1.23 25.99
CA ASN A 50 -1.43 0.56 26.93
C ASN A 50 -2.87 0.36 26.43
N ASP A 51 -3.25 0.99 25.33
CA ASP A 51 -4.47 0.59 24.63
C ASP A 51 -4.11 -0.61 23.78
N SER A 52 -4.83 -1.73 23.87
CA SER A 52 -4.80 -2.77 22.85
C SER A 52 -5.80 -2.36 21.78
N PRO A 53 -5.46 -1.52 20.80
CA PRO A 53 -6.46 -0.87 20.02
C PRO A 53 -6.69 -1.80 18.83
N THR A 54 -7.86 -2.43 18.80
CA THR A 54 -8.38 -2.84 17.50
C THR A 54 -8.66 -1.56 16.74
N PHE A 55 -7.92 -1.33 15.66
CA PHE A 55 -8.17 -0.23 14.73
C PHE A 55 -9.10 -0.73 13.63
N ILE A 56 -9.88 0.17 13.07
CA ILE A 56 -10.74 -0.14 11.93
C ILE A 56 -10.25 0.69 10.75
N TRP A 57 -9.84 0.00 9.68
CA TRP A 57 -9.45 0.65 8.44
C TRP A 57 -10.54 0.44 7.39
N LYS A 58 -10.93 1.53 6.74
CA LYS A 58 -11.81 1.49 5.59
C LYS A 58 -10.96 1.26 4.33
N VAL A 59 -11.27 0.20 3.59
CA VAL A 59 -10.53 -0.26 2.41
C VAL A 59 -11.50 -0.70 1.31
N TYR A 60 -11.00 -0.83 0.09
CA TYR A 60 -11.75 -1.45 -1.00
C TYR A 60 -11.39 -2.92 -1.12
N PHE A 61 -12.39 -3.78 -1.27
CA PHE A 61 -12.19 -5.23 -1.40
C PHE A 61 -12.78 -5.73 -2.72
N ILE A 62 -11.95 -6.42 -3.50
CA ILE A 62 -12.37 -7.13 -4.70
C ILE A 62 -12.44 -8.61 -4.38
N ASN A 63 -13.66 -9.15 -4.32
CA ASN A 63 -13.88 -10.53 -3.91
C ASN A 63 -13.36 -11.56 -4.92
N ASN A 64 -13.64 -11.36 -6.21
CA ASN A 64 -13.25 -12.32 -7.24
C ASN A 64 -11.89 -11.94 -7.83
N ALA A 65 -10.93 -12.86 -7.84
CA ALA A 65 -9.59 -12.61 -8.39
C ALA A 65 -9.61 -12.21 -9.88
N SER A 66 -10.59 -12.70 -10.66
CA SER A 66 -10.79 -12.31 -12.06
C SER A 66 -11.14 -10.83 -12.23
N ASP A 67 -11.76 -10.22 -11.22
CA ASP A 67 -12.16 -8.81 -11.24
C ASP A 67 -10.97 -7.91 -10.84
N ILE A 68 -9.92 -8.47 -10.22
CA ILE A 68 -8.66 -7.76 -9.99
C ILE A 68 -7.94 -7.52 -11.32
N GLY A 69 -7.78 -8.58 -12.10
CA GLY A 69 -7.17 -8.52 -13.44
C GLY A 69 -5.74 -9.06 -13.53
N ASP A 70 -5.15 -8.90 -14.72
CA ASP A 70 -3.81 -9.39 -15.08
C ASP A 70 -2.82 -8.22 -15.18
N LEU A 71 -2.02 -8.03 -14.14
CA LEU A 71 -1.04 -6.94 -14.08
C LEU A 71 0.03 -7.06 -15.16
N MET A 72 0.58 -8.25 -15.38
CA MET A 72 1.66 -8.43 -16.35
C MET A 72 1.12 -8.27 -17.77
N GLY A 73 -0.06 -8.85 -18.07
CA GLY A 73 -0.76 -8.66 -19.33
C GLY A 73 -1.08 -7.19 -19.64
N ALA A 74 -1.46 -6.42 -18.61
CA ALA A 74 -1.77 -4.99 -18.75
C ALA A 74 -0.52 -4.14 -19.01
N ILE A 75 0.60 -4.41 -18.30
CA ILE A 75 1.87 -3.70 -18.50
C ILE A 75 2.41 -3.88 -19.93
N TYR A 76 2.31 -5.09 -20.48
CA TYR A 76 2.74 -5.38 -21.85
C TYR A 76 1.72 -4.95 -22.92
N GLY A 77 0.55 -4.43 -22.51
CA GLY A 77 -0.52 -4.03 -23.41
C GLY A 77 -1.17 -5.20 -24.19
N ILE A 78 -1.05 -6.43 -23.66
CA ILE A 78 -1.56 -7.65 -24.29
C ILE A 78 -2.99 -7.92 -23.85
N ARG A 79 -3.28 -7.74 -22.57
CA ARG A 79 -4.58 -8.06 -21.97
C ARG A 79 -4.98 -7.03 -20.93
N TYR A 80 -6.11 -6.38 -21.15
CA TYR A 80 -6.73 -5.49 -20.17
C TYR A 80 -7.98 -6.18 -19.61
N GLN A 81 -7.84 -6.79 -18.44
CA GLN A 81 -8.91 -7.47 -17.71
C GLN A 81 -9.02 -6.92 -16.29
N GLY A 82 -10.23 -6.92 -15.74
CA GLY A 82 -10.50 -6.51 -14.37
C GLY A 82 -10.16 -5.04 -14.12
N PHE A 83 -10.16 -4.67 -12.84
CA PHE A 83 -9.86 -3.33 -12.39
C PHE A 83 -8.49 -2.84 -12.85
N ILE A 84 -7.44 -3.67 -12.71
CA ILE A 84 -6.08 -3.32 -13.13
C ILE A 84 -6.05 -3.02 -14.63
N GLY A 85 -6.69 -3.84 -15.46
CA GLY A 85 -6.77 -3.63 -16.89
C GLY A 85 -7.41 -2.29 -17.25
N GLU A 86 -8.52 -1.94 -16.61
CA GLU A 86 -9.18 -0.64 -16.85
C GLU A 86 -8.32 0.54 -16.41
N VAL A 87 -7.59 0.43 -15.30
CA VAL A 87 -6.63 1.47 -14.87
C VAL A 87 -5.53 1.65 -15.93
N TYR A 88 -5.00 0.57 -16.49
CA TYR A 88 -3.96 0.63 -17.51
C TYR A 88 -4.44 1.12 -18.89
N LYS A 89 -5.76 1.08 -19.18
CA LYS A 89 -6.32 1.77 -20.35
C LYS A 89 -6.30 3.29 -20.18
N LEU A 90 -6.57 3.78 -18.96
CA LEU A 90 -6.55 5.20 -18.63
C LEU A 90 -5.13 5.73 -18.43
N PHE A 91 -4.28 4.92 -17.78
CA PHE A 91 -2.91 5.24 -17.40
C PHE A 91 -1.96 4.14 -17.89
N PRO A 92 -1.62 4.12 -19.20
CA PRO A 92 -0.76 3.10 -19.77
C PRO A 92 0.63 3.09 -19.15
N PHE A 93 1.27 1.92 -19.11
CA PHE A 93 2.67 1.86 -18.70
C PHE A 93 3.54 2.67 -19.68
N PRO A 94 4.51 3.47 -19.20
CA PRO A 94 5.38 4.21 -20.08
C PRO A 94 6.15 3.29 -21.02
N ARG A 95 6.46 3.77 -22.23
CA ARG A 95 7.32 3.05 -23.18
C ARG A 95 8.81 3.25 -22.87
N LEU A 96 9.15 4.36 -22.23
CA LEU A 96 10.51 4.80 -21.97
C LEU A 96 10.89 4.56 -20.51
N PRO A 97 12.05 3.92 -20.21
CA PRO A 97 12.46 3.58 -18.85
C PRO A 97 12.51 4.77 -17.87
N GLU A 98 12.79 5.96 -18.36
CA GLU A 98 12.82 7.21 -17.58
C GLU A 98 11.46 7.50 -16.92
N GLY A 99 10.38 7.02 -17.55
CA GLY A 99 9.02 7.15 -17.05
C GLY A 99 8.65 6.16 -15.95
N PHE A 100 9.43 5.11 -15.68
CA PHE A 100 8.97 3.96 -14.89
C PHE A 100 8.79 4.24 -13.39
N LYS A 101 9.09 5.46 -12.93
CA LYS A 101 9.03 5.84 -11.51
C LYS A 101 7.63 6.19 -11.02
N GLN A 102 7.36 5.88 -9.76
CA GLN A 102 6.11 6.20 -9.08
C GLN A 102 5.91 7.72 -9.02
N LYS A 103 4.77 8.21 -9.51
CA LYS A 103 4.49 9.64 -9.52
C LYS A 103 4.08 10.13 -8.13
N PRO A 104 4.75 11.15 -7.56
CA PRO A 104 4.38 11.69 -6.25
C PRO A 104 3.03 12.42 -6.26
N TYR A 105 2.53 12.75 -7.44
CA TYR A 105 1.23 13.40 -7.65
C TYR A 105 0.12 12.40 -7.99
N GLY A 106 0.32 11.08 -7.82
CA GLY A 106 -0.68 10.06 -8.13
C GLY A 106 -2.02 10.25 -7.37
N PHE A 107 -1.99 10.93 -6.22
CA PHE A 107 -3.20 11.30 -5.47
C PHE A 107 -4.15 12.21 -6.26
N GLN A 108 -3.66 12.95 -7.26
CA GLN A 108 -4.49 13.81 -8.12
C GLN A 108 -5.46 12.97 -8.97
N ASN A 109 -5.09 11.73 -9.28
CA ASN A 109 -5.90 10.79 -10.05
C ASN A 109 -6.90 10.02 -9.18
N ARG A 110 -6.92 10.23 -7.86
CA ARG A 110 -7.78 9.49 -6.93
C ARG A 110 -9.23 9.45 -7.36
N SER A 111 -9.84 10.58 -7.68
CA SER A 111 -11.26 10.61 -8.05
C SER A 111 -11.57 9.75 -9.28
N ALA A 112 -10.70 9.76 -10.30
CA ALA A 112 -10.89 8.95 -11.50
C ALA A 112 -10.72 7.46 -11.20
N VAL A 113 -9.67 7.09 -10.46
CA VAL A 113 -9.36 5.70 -10.11
C VAL A 113 -10.40 5.13 -9.14
N GLU A 114 -10.85 5.91 -8.17
CA GLU A 114 -11.85 5.51 -7.19
C GLU A 114 -13.22 5.24 -7.84
N ASN A 115 -13.62 6.08 -8.80
CA ASN A 115 -14.84 5.87 -9.59
C ASN A 115 -14.79 4.58 -10.42
N LEU A 116 -13.60 4.22 -10.91
CA LEU A 116 -13.39 2.96 -11.60
C LEU A 116 -13.40 1.78 -10.61
N LEU A 117 -12.68 1.90 -9.50
CA LEU A 117 -12.56 0.87 -8.46
C LEU A 117 -13.92 0.45 -7.91
N LYS A 118 -14.83 1.41 -7.69
CA LYS A 118 -16.21 1.17 -7.22
C LYS A 118 -17.07 0.29 -8.14
N GLN A 119 -16.64 0.05 -9.38
CA GLN A 119 -17.32 -0.88 -10.29
C GLN A 119 -16.94 -2.34 -10.04
N PHE A 120 -15.80 -2.58 -9.38
CA PHE A 120 -15.23 -3.92 -9.15
C PHE A 120 -15.15 -4.27 -7.66
N ALA A 121 -15.07 -3.25 -6.79
CA ALA A 121 -14.83 -3.40 -5.36
C ALA A 121 -16.02 -2.91 -4.54
N VAL A 122 -16.15 -3.50 -3.35
CA VAL A 122 -17.00 -2.98 -2.28
C VAL A 122 -16.13 -2.34 -1.21
N GLU A 123 -16.61 -1.25 -0.62
CA GLU A 123 -15.93 -0.64 0.52
C GLU A 123 -16.27 -1.45 1.78
N ILE A 124 -15.23 -1.88 2.50
CA ILE A 124 -15.36 -2.66 3.74
C ILE A 124 -14.52 -2.05 4.85
N ASN A 125 -14.86 -2.43 6.08
CA ASN A 125 -14.06 -2.16 7.25
C ASN A 125 -13.26 -3.42 7.60
N ILE A 126 -11.93 -3.31 7.65
CA ILE A 126 -11.06 -4.37 8.13
C ILE A 126 -10.56 -4.02 9.54
N SER A 127 -10.43 -5.05 10.37
CA SER A 127 -9.80 -4.93 11.67
C SER A 127 -8.28 -4.92 11.52
N VAL A 128 -7.63 -3.98 12.20
CA VAL A 128 -6.19 -3.93 12.35
C VAL A 128 -5.83 -4.15 13.81
N VAL A 129 -5.14 -5.25 14.08
CA VAL A 129 -4.88 -5.75 15.43
C VAL A 129 -3.39 -5.92 15.63
N ILE A 130 -2.84 -5.26 16.65
CA ILE A 130 -1.47 -5.48 17.11
C ILE A 130 -1.51 -6.44 18.30
N THR A 131 -0.65 -7.45 18.31
CA THR A 131 -0.53 -8.36 19.46
C THR A 131 0.00 -7.63 20.70
N ALA A 132 -0.33 -8.12 21.89
CA ALA A 132 0.10 -7.49 23.15
C ALA A 132 1.64 -7.35 23.26
N ASP A 133 2.39 -8.28 22.68
CA ASP A 133 3.86 -8.22 22.62
C ASP A 133 4.41 -7.30 21.51
N GLN A 134 3.52 -6.72 20.69
CA GLN A 134 3.79 -5.84 19.56
C GLN A 134 4.77 -6.43 18.52
N LYS A 135 4.84 -7.76 18.45
CA LYS A 135 5.67 -8.49 17.48
C LYS A 135 4.91 -8.88 16.22
N LYS A 136 3.58 -8.75 16.22
CA LYS A 136 2.73 -9.08 15.08
C LYS A 136 1.64 -8.04 14.91
N ILE A 137 1.23 -7.89 13.66
CA ILE A 137 0.09 -7.06 13.27
C ILE A 137 -0.75 -7.83 12.26
N SER A 138 -2.06 -7.74 12.37
CA SER A 138 -3.01 -8.26 11.39
C SER A 138 -3.68 -7.09 10.67
N LEU A 139 -3.78 -7.19 9.34
CA LEU A 139 -4.50 -6.27 8.47
C LEU A 139 -5.64 -7.05 7.82
N GLY A 140 -6.83 -7.00 8.41
CA GLY A 140 -7.91 -7.93 8.06
C GLY A 140 -7.47 -9.37 8.29
N GLU A 141 -7.50 -10.19 7.24
CA GLU A 141 -7.09 -11.59 7.28
C GLU A 141 -5.57 -11.83 7.16
N TYR A 142 -4.79 -10.79 6.79
CA TYR A 142 -3.34 -10.93 6.59
C TYR A 142 -2.57 -10.60 7.86
N ALA A 143 -1.89 -11.60 8.43
CA ALA A 143 -1.03 -11.42 9.60
C ALA A 143 0.44 -11.27 9.17
N PHE A 144 1.17 -10.35 9.78
CA PHE A 144 2.58 -10.12 9.52
C PHE A 144 3.39 -10.16 10.81
N SER A 145 4.64 -10.62 10.70
CA SER A 145 5.63 -10.32 11.72
C SER A 145 5.97 -8.82 11.68
N ARG A 146 6.41 -8.27 12.81
CA ARG A 146 6.89 -6.88 12.89
C ARG A 146 7.92 -6.58 11.82
N ALA A 147 8.87 -7.50 11.60
CA ALA A 147 9.94 -7.31 10.63
C ALA A 147 9.38 -7.16 9.21
N VAL A 148 8.48 -8.05 8.79
CA VAL A 148 7.88 -7.97 7.45
C VAL A 148 7.02 -6.72 7.33
N PHE A 149 6.20 -6.41 8.33
CA PHE A 149 5.38 -5.19 8.32
C PHE A 149 6.22 -3.92 8.17
N GLN A 150 7.37 -3.84 8.86
CA GLN A 150 8.32 -2.74 8.69
C GLN A 150 8.88 -2.67 7.25
N GLU A 151 9.05 -3.79 6.55
CA GLU A 151 9.43 -3.79 5.13
C GLU A 151 8.31 -3.27 4.22
N LEU A 152 7.03 -3.50 4.53
CA LEU A 152 5.90 -2.89 3.81
C LEU A 152 5.96 -1.36 3.94
N LEU A 153 6.25 -0.84 5.13
CA LEU A 153 6.41 0.60 5.36
C LEU A 153 7.60 1.18 4.60
N LYS A 154 8.75 0.48 4.60
CA LYS A 154 9.93 0.87 3.81
C LYS A 154 9.64 0.85 2.31
N TYR A 155 8.85 -0.10 1.83
CA TYR A 155 8.42 -0.15 0.43
C TYR A 155 7.65 1.13 0.07
N VAL A 156 6.65 1.52 0.87
CA VAL A 156 5.88 2.76 0.63
C VAL A 156 6.78 3.99 0.72
N TRP A 157 7.65 4.08 1.74
CA TRP A 157 8.63 5.16 1.90
C TRP A 157 9.52 5.33 0.66
N ARG A 158 9.96 4.23 0.05
CA ARG A 158 10.80 4.25 -1.16
C ARG A 158 10.02 4.65 -2.42
N GLY A 159 8.70 4.55 -2.42
CA GLY A 159 7.85 4.71 -3.61
C GLY A 159 7.75 3.41 -4.39
N GLY A 160 7.83 2.29 -3.66
CA GLY A 160 7.92 0.96 -4.20
C GLY A 160 9.15 0.76 -5.10
N TYR A 161 8.99 -0.12 -6.08
CA TYR A 161 9.96 -0.30 -7.16
C TYR A 161 9.31 0.16 -8.47
N PRO A 162 9.90 1.14 -9.18
CA PRO A 162 11.29 1.58 -9.11
C PRO A 162 11.51 2.93 -8.37
N ARG A 163 10.80 3.17 -7.26
CA ARG A 163 10.90 4.35 -6.39
C ARG A 163 10.13 5.58 -6.88
N TRP A 164 10.04 6.59 -6.01
CA TRP A 164 9.46 7.89 -6.33
C TRP A 164 10.21 8.61 -7.46
N GLN A 165 9.46 9.25 -8.36
CA GLN A 165 10.00 10.13 -9.38
C GLN A 165 10.81 11.24 -8.71
N GLU A 166 12.03 11.47 -9.21
CA GLU A 166 12.97 12.47 -8.65
C GLU A 166 13.27 12.29 -7.15
N GLU A 167 13.02 11.11 -6.58
CA GLU A 167 13.10 10.83 -5.14
C GLU A 167 12.19 11.75 -4.27
N LYS A 168 11.22 12.42 -4.91
CA LYS A 168 10.27 13.31 -4.24
C LYS A 168 9.15 12.48 -3.63
N ARG A 169 9.02 12.56 -2.30
CA ARG A 169 7.94 11.91 -1.56
C ARG A 169 6.75 12.84 -1.41
N PRO A 170 5.51 12.33 -1.50
CA PRO A 170 4.31 13.08 -1.14
C PRO A 170 4.28 13.44 0.35
N ASP A 171 3.55 14.51 0.69
CA ASP A 171 3.45 15.01 2.08
C ASP A 171 2.90 13.95 3.05
N TYR A 172 1.96 13.11 2.60
CA TYR A 172 1.41 12.04 3.43
C TYR A 172 2.47 10.98 3.81
N VAL A 173 3.48 10.75 2.95
CA VAL A 173 4.58 9.82 3.23
C VAL A 173 5.51 10.41 4.28
N TRP A 174 5.78 11.72 4.22
CA TRP A 174 6.55 12.43 5.23
C TRP A 174 5.85 12.44 6.58
N ALA A 175 4.55 12.79 6.61
CA ALA A 175 3.75 12.79 7.83
C ALA A 175 3.71 11.40 8.50
N MET A 176 3.68 10.32 7.69
CA MET A 176 3.80 8.95 8.20
C MET A 176 5.17 8.70 8.85
N LYS A 177 6.27 9.09 8.18
CA LYS A 177 7.62 8.94 8.73
C LYS A 177 7.77 9.67 10.06
N GLU A 178 7.38 10.95 10.11
CA GLU A 178 7.48 11.76 11.32
C GLU A 178 6.68 11.17 12.49
N ALA A 179 5.46 10.70 12.24
CA ALA A 179 4.64 10.06 13.26
C ALA A 179 5.27 8.77 13.79
N ILE A 180 5.92 7.99 12.92
CA ILE A 180 6.63 6.76 13.31
C ILE A 180 7.89 7.09 14.12
N GLU A 181 8.67 8.08 13.71
CA GLU A 181 9.92 8.45 14.40
C GLU A 181 9.65 9.03 15.80
N ALA A 182 8.52 9.71 15.98
CA ALA A 182 8.08 10.22 17.26
C ALA A 182 7.36 9.19 18.14
N SER A 183 7.18 7.95 17.66
CA SER A 183 6.32 6.96 18.30
C SER A 183 7.07 6.03 19.26
N ASP A 184 6.52 5.85 20.46
CA ASP A 184 6.98 4.85 21.45
C ASP A 184 6.42 3.43 21.20
N ASN A 185 5.63 3.23 20.15
CA ASN A 185 5.05 1.93 19.80
C ASN A 185 6.14 0.97 19.28
N LEU A 186 6.31 -0.17 19.96
CA LEU A 186 7.36 -1.17 19.72
C LEU A 186 7.22 -1.87 18.35
N LEU A 187 6.05 -1.77 17.72
CA LEU A 187 5.85 -2.18 16.33
C LEU A 187 6.80 -1.44 15.39
N PHE A 188 7.13 -0.19 15.70
CA PHE A 188 8.03 0.63 14.90
C PHE A 188 9.46 0.72 15.47
N SER A 189 9.70 0.15 16.65
CA SER A 189 11.05 0.14 17.25
C SER A 189 12.07 -0.50 16.30
N GLY A 190 13.18 0.21 16.09
CA GLY A 190 14.27 -0.18 15.19
C GLY A 190 13.98 0.09 13.70
N LEU A 191 12.80 0.60 13.34
CA LEU A 191 12.52 1.03 11.98
C LEU A 191 13.29 2.31 11.69
N THR A 192 14.13 2.26 10.65
CA THR A 192 14.82 3.42 10.12
C THR A 192 14.44 3.60 8.66
N PHE A 193 13.94 4.81 8.34
CA PHE A 193 13.73 5.23 6.97
C PHE A 193 15.02 5.84 6.47
N ARG A 194 15.90 5.03 5.88
CA ARG A 194 17.09 5.57 5.25
C ARG A 194 16.67 6.47 4.09
N GLU A 195 16.95 7.75 4.24
CA GLU A 195 17.27 8.63 3.11
C GLU A 195 18.60 8.11 2.58
N LYS A 196 18.65 7.77 1.31
CA LYS A 196 19.78 7.08 0.68
C LYS A 196 21.18 7.60 1.05
N GLU A 197 22.12 6.65 1.10
CA GLU A 197 23.45 6.77 0.48
C GLU A 197 23.33 7.02 -1.02
#